data_AF-A0A1Z3N485-F1
#
_entry.id   AF-A0A1Z3N485-F1
#
_cell.length_a   1.000
_cell.length_b   1.000
_cell.length_c   1.000
_cell.angle_alpha   90.00
_cell.angle_beta   90.00
_cell.angle_gamma   90.00
#
_symmetry.space_group_name_H-M   'P 1'
#
loop_
_entity.id
_entity.type
_entity.pdbx_description
1 polymer ?
#
loop_
_entity_poly.entity_id
_entity_poly.type
_entity_poly.pdbx_seq_one_letter_code
_entity_poly.pdbx_strand_id
1 'polypeptide(L)' 'MTKLILQEVYMDESDFEGTLVLEKIAEINKIDEFFEALDSDDFDQARALMRRAGVDGETIMMVLRKMRAADGEH' A
#
# COMPACT_ATOMS: atom_id res chain seq x y z
N MET A 1 -36.27 1.65 2.68
CA MET A 1 -35.21 1.01 3.48
C MET A 1 -34.31 0.22 2.55
N THR A 2 -33.02 0.57 2.57
CA THR A 2 -31.84 -0.25 2.21
C THR A 2 -31.78 -0.87 0.81
N LYS A 3 -31.46 -0.05 -0.20
CA LYS A 3 -30.73 -0.49 -1.39
C LYS A 3 -29.93 0.68 -1.96
N LEU A 4 -28.80 1.02 -1.33
CA LEU A 4 -27.78 1.94 -1.84
C LEU A 4 -26.56 1.92 -0.90
N ILE A 5 -25.94 0.74 -0.74
CA ILE A 5 -24.55 0.62 -0.30
C ILE A 5 -23.97 -0.42 -1.24
N LEU A 6 -23.25 0.04 -2.26
CA LEU A 6 -22.33 -0.67 -3.15
C LEU A 6 -22.13 0.26 -4.35
N GLN A 7 -21.66 1.48 -4.08
CA GLN A 7 -20.74 2.07 -5.01
C GLN A 7 -19.43 1.36 -4.69
N GLU A 8 -19.12 0.33 -5.47
CA GLU A 8 -17.77 -0.20 -5.56
C GLU A 8 -16.85 1.00 -5.71
N VAL A 9 -16.07 1.27 -4.66
CA VAL A 9 -14.95 2.19 -4.74
C VAL A 9 -13.91 1.42 -5.55
N TYR A 10 -14.13 1.35 -6.86
CA TYR A 10 -13.06 1.13 -7.81
C TYR A 10 -12.10 2.29 -7.55
N MET A 11 -11.06 2.06 -6.75
CA MET A 11 -9.98 3.04 -6.66
C MET A 11 -9.34 3.08 -8.05
N ASP A 12 -9.55 4.19 -8.75
CA ASP A 12 -8.80 4.47 -9.96
C ASP A 12 -7.30 4.46 -9.59
N GLU A 13 -6.42 3.96 -10.44
CA GLU A 13 -4.98 4.00 -10.18
C GLU A 13 -4.48 5.46 -10.03
N SER A 14 -5.28 6.44 -10.49
CA SER A 14 -5.10 7.88 -10.25
C SER A 14 -5.39 8.34 -8.82
N ASP A 15 -6.22 7.62 -8.07
CA ASP A 15 -6.57 7.93 -6.67
C ASP A 15 -5.58 7.31 -5.66
N PHE A 16 -4.48 6.71 -6.15
CA PHE A 16 -3.40 6.25 -5.30
C PHE A 16 -2.70 7.42 -4.61
N GLU A 17 -3.20 7.79 -3.43
CA GLU A 17 -2.43 8.55 -2.47
C GLU A 17 -1.36 7.65 -1.87
N GLY A 18 -0.15 7.67 -2.44
CA GLY A 18 1.02 7.09 -1.78
C GLY A 18 1.23 7.66 -0.37
N THR A 19 0.73 8.86 -0.10
CA THR A 19 0.62 9.49 1.22
C THR A 19 -0.23 8.69 2.19
N LEU A 20 -1.37 8.12 1.78
CA LEU A 20 -2.26 7.34 2.65
C LEU A 20 -1.59 6.08 3.19
N VAL A 21 -0.78 5.40 2.37
CA VAL A 21 -0.01 4.22 2.81
C VAL A 21 0.98 4.63 3.90
N LEU A 22 1.72 5.72 3.69
CA LEU A 22 2.68 6.23 4.67
C LEU A 22 1.98 6.66 5.95
N GLU A 23 0.85 7.36 5.87
CA GLU A 23 0.07 7.75 7.06
C GLU A 23 -0.35 6.53 7.89
N LYS A 24 -0.89 5.50 7.25
CA LYS A 24 -1.30 4.25 7.92
C LYS A 24 -0.12 3.53 8.57
N ILE A 25 1.04 3.52 7.92
CA ILE A 25 2.27 2.94 8.49
C ILE A 25 2.79 3.79 9.66
N ALA A 26 2.67 5.11 9.58
CA ALA A 26 3.04 6.03 10.67
C ALA A 26 2.16 5.82 11.91
N GLU A 27 0.85 5.57 11.75
CA GLU A 27 -0.06 5.26 12.85
C GLU A 27 0.39 4.05 13.70
N ILE A 28 1.14 3.10 13.10
CA ILE A 28 1.69 1.93 13.81
C ILE A 28 3.16 2.08 14.22
N ASN A 29 3.77 3.26 14.04
CA ASN A 29 5.18 3.55 14.30
C ASN A 29 6.14 2.59 13.56
N LYS A 30 5.88 2.33 12.27
CA LYS A 30 6.69 1.42 11.44
C LYS A 30 7.18 2.03 10.12
N ILE A 31 7.34 3.35 10.09
CA ILE A 31 7.81 4.07 8.91
C ILE A 31 9.21 3.62 8.51
N ASP A 32 10.12 3.58 9.48
CA ASP A 32 11.52 3.22 9.23
C ASP A 32 11.63 1.78 8.69
N GLU A 33 10.95 0.82 9.31
CA GLU A 33 10.94 -0.56 8.84
C GLU A 33 10.24 -0.74 7.48
N PHE A 34 9.28 0.12 7.15
CA PHE A 34 8.66 0.10 5.84
C PHE A 34 9.62 0.61 4.77
N PHE A 35 10.33 1.70 5.01
CA PHE A 35 11.36 2.18 4.07
C PHE A 35 12.52 1.19 3.92
N GLU A 36 12.96 0.55 5.00
CA GLU A 36 13.99 -0.51 4.93
C GLU A 36 13.53 -1.68 4.03
N ALA A 37 12.26 -2.06 4.09
CA ALA A 37 11.69 -3.09 3.22
C ALA A 37 11.61 -2.64 1.75
N LEU A 38 11.38 -1.35 1.48
CA LEU A 38 11.42 -0.80 0.12
C LEU A 38 12.84 -0.81 -0.44
N ASP A 39 13.81 -0.32 0.32
CA ASP A 39 15.21 -0.20 -0.10
C ASP A 39 15.89 -1.57 -0.33
N SER A 40 15.38 -2.63 0.30
CA SER A 40 15.91 -4.00 0.20
C SER A 40 15.08 -4.93 -0.67
N ASP A 41 14.05 -4.42 -1.36
CA ASP A 41 13.09 -5.21 -2.14
C ASP A 41 12.44 -6.35 -1.35
N ASP A 42 12.25 -6.18 -0.03
CA ASP A 42 11.54 -7.14 0.82
C ASP A 42 10.02 -6.97 0.68
N PHE A 43 9.50 -7.51 -0.43
CA PHE A 43 8.08 -7.51 -0.74
C PHE A 43 7.22 -8.17 0.35
N ASP A 44 7.73 -9.18 1.03
CA ASP A 44 6.99 -9.90 2.06
C ASP A 44 6.85 -9.05 3.32
N GLN A 45 7.93 -8.39 3.74
CA GLN A 45 7.92 -7.46 4.86
C GLN A 45 7.06 -6.23 4.57
N ALA A 46 7.20 -5.61 3.38
CA ALA A 46 6.37 -4.48 2.96
C ALA A 46 4.87 -4.84 2.99
N ARG A 47 4.51 -6.03 2.49
CA ARG A 47 3.14 -6.56 2.53
C ARG A 47 2.65 -6.76 3.96
N ALA A 48 3.47 -7.34 4.85
CA ALA A 48 3.10 -7.59 6.23
C ALA A 48 2.83 -6.29 6.99
N LEU A 49 3.67 -5.27 6.79
CA LEU A 49 3.52 -3.95 7.40
C LEU A 49 2.25 -3.25 6.93
N MET A 50 1.98 -3.21 5.62
CA MET A 50 0.75 -2.61 5.07
C MET A 50 -0.51 -3.31 5.58
N ARG A 51 -0.52 -4.65 5.66
CA ARG A 51 -1.64 -5.39 6.26
C ARG A 51 -1.86 -5.04 7.73
N ARG A 52 -0.78 -4.92 8.50
CA ARG A 52 -0.84 -4.56 9.92
C ARG A 52 -1.35 -3.13 10.11
N ALA A 53 -1.03 -2.24 9.18
CA ALA A 53 -1.51 -0.86 9.14
C ALA A 53 -2.96 -0.72 8.63
N GLY A 54 -3.61 -1.82 8.23
CA GLY A 54 -5.00 -1.81 7.76
C GLY A 54 -5.18 -1.29 6.34
N VAL A 55 -4.10 -1.27 5.54
CA VAL A 55 -4.18 -0.96 4.10
C VAL A 55 -4.91 -2.10 3.39
N ASP A 56 -5.79 -1.74 2.44
CA ASP A 56 -6.58 -2.71 1.70
C ASP A 56 -5.72 -3.52 0.69
N GLY A 57 -6.27 -4.65 0.24
CA GLY A 57 -5.54 -5.58 -0.62
C GLY A 57 -5.21 -5.02 -2.02
N GLU A 58 -6.06 -4.15 -2.57
CA GLU A 58 -5.85 -3.56 -3.89
C GLU A 58 -4.69 -2.56 -3.87
N THR A 59 -4.70 -1.68 -2.86
CA THR A 59 -3.61 -0.73 -2.60
C THR A 59 -2.29 -1.47 -2.35
N ILE A 60 -2.30 -2.54 -1.55
CA ILE A 60 -1.11 -3.38 -1.32
C ILE A 60 -0.59 -3.94 -2.65
N MET A 61 -1.45 -4.52 -3.48
CA MET A 61 -1.03 -5.08 -4.76
C MET A 61 -0.39 -4.01 -5.66
N MET A 62 -0.96 -2.81 -5.70
CA MET A 62 -0.40 -1.71 -6.49
C MET A 62 0.97 -1.27 -5.98
N VAL A 63 1.18 -1.13 -4.66
CA VAL A 63 2.50 -0.81 -4.09
C VAL A 63 3.53 -1.87 -4.47
N LEU A 64 3.19 -3.14 -4.31
CA LEU A 64 4.11 -4.24 -4.67
C LEU A 64 4.42 -4.28 -6.17
N ARG A 65 3.46 -3.91 -7.04
CA ARG A 65 3.71 -3.72 -8.48
C ARG A 65 4.71 -2.59 -8.73
N LYS A 66 4.58 -1.45 -8.03
CA LYS A 66 5.48 -0.30 -8.16
C LYS A 66 6.89 -0.62 -7.69
N MET A 67 7.04 -1.30 -6.55
CA MET A 67 8.33 -1.81 -6.07
C MET A 67 9.03 -2.65 -7.15
N ARG A 68 8.30 -3.61 -7.75
CA ARG A 68 8.84 -4.46 -8.82
C ARG A 68 9.21 -3.71 -10.09
N ALA A 69 8.49 -2.64 -10.42
CA ALA A 69 8.77 -1.83 -11.61
C ALA A 69 9.99 -0.90 -11.41
N ALA A 70 10.23 -0.45 -10.17
CA ALA A 70 11.36 0.42 -9.85
C ALA A 70 12.73 -0.27 -9.98
N ASP A 71 12.79 -1.60 -9.78
CA ASP A 71 13.99 -2.44 -9.98
C ASP A 71 14.42 -2.55 -11.48
N GLY A 72 13.59 -2.08 -12.42
CA GLY A 72 13.83 -2.20 -13.87
C GLY A 72 14.46 -0.99 -14.57
N GLU A 73 14.63 0.16 -13.89
CA GLU A 73 15.07 1.42 -14.50
C GLU A 73 16.47 1.86 -14.02
N HIS A 74 17.47 0.97 -14.07
CA HIS A 74 18.89 1.32 -13.89
C HIS A 74 19.73 0.94 -15.11
#